data_AF-A0A530QUL3-F1
#
_entry.id   AF-A0A530QUL3-F1
#
_cell.length_a   1.000
_cell.length_b   1.000
_cell.length_c   1.000
_cell.angle_alpha   90.00
_cell.angle_beta   90.00
_cell.angle_gamma   90.00
#
_symmetry.space_group_name_H-M   'P 1'
#
loop_
_entity.id
_entity.type
_entity.pdbx_description
1 polymer ?
#
loop_
_entity_poly.entity_id
_entity_poly.type
_entity_poly.pdbx_seq_one_letter_code
_entity_poly.pdbx_strand_id
1 'polypeptide(L)'
;LEAAVERVSQELAGTHKWLGIQLAIMNLQMRAGKPLREALRELADRLGLEEARALAVLFRQSEELGTSLTDALRVYSDEMRSQRILHAEERANSLPVRMMIPLGLCVFPVVLMVILLPVIIRMRGIFF
;
A
#
# COMPACT_ATOMS: atom_id res chain seq x y z
N LEU A 1 -3.61 28.27 -1.45
CA LEU A 1 -3.22 26.88 -1.79
C LEU A 1 -1.71 26.71 -1.78
N GLU A 2 -0.96 27.52 -2.53
CA GLU A 2 0.51 27.47 -2.55
C GLU A 2 1.16 27.56 -1.16
N ALA A 3 0.69 28.47 -0.30
CA ALA A 3 1.18 28.57 1.08
C ALA A 3 0.92 27.31 1.93
N ALA A 4 -0.17 26.59 1.66
CA ALA A 4 -0.47 25.32 2.35
C ALA A 4 0.46 24.20 1.86
N VAL A 5 0.73 24.15 0.55
CA VAL A 5 1.66 23.19 -0.07
C VAL A 5 3.09 23.40 0.42
N GLU A 6 3.55 24.65 0.50
CA GLU A 6 4.86 25.00 1.06
C GLU A 6 4.97 24.56 2.52
N ARG A 7 3.94 24.81 3.34
CA ARG A 7 3.94 24.40 4.75
C ARG A 7 4.01 22.88 4.92
N VAL A 8 3.25 22.13 4.12
CA VAL A 8 3.29 20.65 4.11
C VAL A 8 4.66 20.13 3.66
N SER A 9 5.29 20.78 2.69
CA SER A 9 6.65 20.45 2.25
C SER A 9 7.68 20.60 3.38
N GLN A 10 7.59 21.67 4.17
CA GLN A 10 8.55 21.91 5.27
C GLN A 10 8.37 20.93 6.42
N GLU A 11 7.12 20.61 6.79
CA GLU A 11 6.81 19.59 7.80
C GLU A 11 7.33 18.20 7.39
N LEU A 12 7.09 17.79 6.13
CA LEU A 12 7.49 16.47 5.63
C LEU A 12 9.01 16.35 5.40
N ALA A 13 9.71 17.46 5.11
CA ALA A 13 11.15 17.48 4.96
C ALA A 13 11.90 17.07 6.24
N GLY A 14 11.30 17.31 7.42
CA GLY A 14 11.86 16.91 8.70
C GLY A 14 11.80 15.39 8.96
N THR A 15 10.76 14.70 8.46
CA THR A 15 10.56 13.26 8.72
C THR A 15 11.15 12.37 7.63
N HIS A 16 10.98 12.74 6.35
CA HIS A 16 11.37 11.91 5.21
C HIS A 16 12.13 12.73 4.16
N LYS A 17 13.48 12.70 4.22
CA LYS A 17 14.36 13.47 3.34
C LYS A 17 14.05 13.30 1.85
N TRP A 18 13.77 12.07 1.40
CA TRP A 18 13.45 11.78 -0.01
C TRP A 18 12.17 12.50 -0.47
N LEU A 19 11.10 12.41 0.32
CA LEU A 19 9.83 13.05 0.01
C LEU A 19 9.94 14.57 0.06
N GLY A 20 10.69 15.10 1.03
CA GLY A 20 10.99 16.53 1.14
C GLY A 20 11.69 17.09 -0.10
N ILE A 21 12.65 16.37 -0.67
CA ILE A 21 13.32 16.78 -1.92
C ILE A 21 12.32 16.84 -3.08
N GLN A 22 11.46 15.83 -3.23
CA GLN A 22 10.47 15.82 -4.31
C GLN A 22 9.45 16.95 -4.19
N LEU A 23 8.98 17.25 -2.97
CA LEU A 23 8.10 18.38 -2.69
C LEU A 23 8.79 19.74 -2.92
N ALA A 24 10.08 19.86 -2.60
CA ALA A 24 10.86 21.07 -2.90
C ALA A 24 10.97 21.30 -4.42
N ILE A 25 11.17 20.24 -5.21
CA ILE A 25 11.18 20.34 -6.68
C ILE A 25 9.79 20.77 -7.18
N MET A 26 8.71 20.22 -6.64
CA MET A 26 7.35 20.64 -6.98
C MET A 26 7.11 22.13 -6.66
N ASN A 27 7.56 22.61 -5.50
CA ASN A 27 7.48 24.03 -5.13
C ASN A 27 8.27 24.92 -6.11
N LEU A 28 9.45 24.49 -6.55
CA LEU A 28 10.22 25.22 -7.57
C LEU A 28 9.47 25.28 -8.90
N GLN A 29 8.81 24.20 -9.31
CA GLN A 29 7.98 24.18 -10.52
C GLN A 29 6.81 25.16 -10.44
N MET A 30 6.12 25.21 -9.30
CA MET A 30 5.04 26.18 -9.10
C MET A 30 5.56 27.62 -9.11
N ARG A 31 6.70 27.89 -8.47
CA ARG A 31 7.36 29.22 -8.51
C ARG A 31 7.81 29.61 -9.91
N ALA A 32 8.11 28.64 -10.78
CA ALA A 32 8.39 28.86 -12.19
C ALA A 32 7.13 29.10 -13.05
N GLY A 33 5.94 29.17 -12.44
CA GLY A 33 4.67 29.43 -13.12
C GLY A 33 3.96 28.17 -13.63
N LYS A 34 4.44 26.97 -13.33
CA LYS A 34 3.68 25.75 -13.68
C LYS A 34 2.41 25.65 -12.83
N PRO A 35 1.28 25.26 -13.42
CA PRO A 35 0.05 25.08 -12.66
C PRO A 35 0.17 23.91 -11.69
N LEU A 36 -0.44 24.04 -10.51
CA LEU A 36 -0.39 23.05 -9.43
C LEU A 36 -0.79 21.64 -9.89
N ARG A 37 -1.81 21.51 -10.75
CA ARG A 37 -2.25 20.21 -11.30
C ARG A 37 -1.14 19.47 -12.06
N GLU A 38 -0.28 20.21 -12.76
CA GLU A 38 0.77 19.64 -13.60
C GLU A 38 2.00 19.32 -12.75
N ALA A 39 2.33 20.20 -11.80
CA ALA A 39 3.37 19.96 -10.80
C ALA A 39 3.04 18.74 -9.91
N LEU A 40 1.78 18.58 -9.49
CA LEU A 40 1.31 17.40 -8.74
C LEU A 40 1.38 16.13 -9.57
N ARG A 41 1.07 16.20 -10.87
CA ARG A 41 1.17 15.04 -11.77
C ARG A 41 2.61 14.60 -11.95
N GLU A 42 3.53 15.52 -12.21
CA GLU A 42 4.97 15.22 -12.27
C GLU A 42 5.49 14.68 -10.94
N LEU A 43 5.04 15.22 -9.82
CA LEU A 43 5.38 14.69 -8.49
C LEU A 43 4.90 13.25 -8.34
N ALA A 44 3.65 12.96 -8.72
CA ALA A 44 3.08 11.61 -8.67
C ALA A 44 3.84 10.63 -9.56
N ASP A 45 4.21 11.04 -10.77
CA ASP A 45 5.00 10.22 -11.69
C ASP A 45 6.41 9.93 -11.13
N ARG A 46 7.03 10.89 -10.42
CA ARG A 46 8.34 10.70 -9.76
C ARG A 46 8.27 9.83 -8.50
N LEU A 47 7.18 9.91 -7.75
CA LEU A 47 6.98 9.12 -6.53
C LEU A 47 6.58 7.67 -6.86
N GLY A 48 5.91 7.44 -7.99
CA GLY A 48 5.42 6.12 -8.38
C GLY A 48 4.30 5.60 -7.47
N LEU A 49 3.64 6.48 -6.71
CA LEU A 49 2.57 6.13 -5.79
C LEU A 49 1.20 6.35 -6.46
N GLU A 50 0.32 5.36 -6.40
CA GLU A 50 -1.03 5.47 -6.94
C GLU A 50 -1.84 6.56 -6.22
N GLU A 51 -1.61 6.74 -4.92
CA GLU A 51 -2.30 7.73 -4.12
C GLU A 51 -1.87 9.16 -4.49
N ALA A 52 -0.62 9.35 -4.90
CA ALA A 52 -0.19 10.65 -5.43
C ALA A 52 -0.85 10.93 -6.79
N ARG A 53 -1.02 9.90 -7.63
CA ARG A 53 -1.68 10.00 -8.94
C ARG A 53 -3.17 10.31 -8.78
N ALA A 54 -3.85 9.63 -7.86
CA ALA A 54 -5.26 9.86 -7.55
C ALA A 54 -5.47 11.30 -7.05
N LEU A 55 -4.63 11.80 -6.15
CA LEU A 55 -4.68 13.19 -5.68
C LEU A 55 -4.55 14.21 -6.82
N ALA A 56 -3.62 14.00 -7.75
CA ALA A 56 -3.43 14.88 -8.91
C ALA A 56 -4.66 14.89 -9.85
N VAL A 57 -5.30 13.73 -10.05
CA VAL A 57 -6.54 13.62 -10.84
C VAL A 57 -7.69 14.35 -10.15
N LEU A 58 -7.80 14.22 -8.83
CA LEU A 58 -8.83 14.86 -8.01
C LEU A 58 -8.73 16.39 -8.04
N PHE A 59 -7.49 16.90 -7.97
CA PHE A 59 -7.20 18.31 -8.17
C PHE A 59 -7.61 18.79 -9.56
N ARG A 60 -7.24 18.04 -10.62
CA ARG A 60 -7.62 18.38 -12.00
C ARG A 60 -9.14 18.42 -12.18
N GLN A 61 -9.86 17.43 -11.69
CA GLN A 61 -11.32 17.39 -11.76
C GLN A 61 -11.95 18.56 -11.01
N SER A 62 -11.41 18.92 -9.85
CA SER A 62 -11.92 20.06 -9.07
C SER A 62 -11.70 21.40 -9.77
N GLU A 63 -10.56 21.59 -10.46
CA GLU A 63 -10.32 22.76 -11.31
C GLU A 63 -11.24 22.80 -12.53
N GLU A 64 -11.44 21.66 -13.21
CA GLU A 64 -12.24 21.57 -14.44
C GLU A 64 -13.76 21.73 -14.20
N LEU A 65 -14.26 21.17 -13.10
CA LEU A 65 -15.70 21.14 -12.77
C LEU A 65 -16.13 22.29 -11.84
N GLY A 66 -15.18 23.06 -11.29
CA GLY A 66 -15.45 24.14 -10.34
C GLY A 66 -16.03 23.67 -9.00
N THR A 67 -15.92 22.37 -8.68
CA THR A 67 -16.42 21.78 -7.44
C THR A 67 -15.55 22.15 -6.25
N SER A 68 -16.11 22.10 -5.04
CA SER A 68 -15.39 22.34 -3.78
C SER A 68 -14.18 21.41 -3.62
N LEU A 69 -12.98 21.92 -3.93
CA LEU A 69 -11.71 21.22 -3.73
C LEU A 69 -11.51 20.82 -2.25
N THR A 70 -12.02 21.61 -1.31
CA THR A 70 -11.91 21.33 0.12
C THR A 70 -12.68 20.08 0.51
N ASP A 71 -13.91 19.90 0.00
CA ASP A 71 -14.71 18.70 0.29
C ASP A 71 -14.10 17.47 -0.37
N ALA A 72 -13.64 17.62 -1.61
CA ALA A 72 -13.00 16.56 -2.38
C ALA A 72 -11.71 16.06 -1.69
N LEU A 73 -10.87 16.98 -1.19
CA LEU A 73 -9.68 16.67 -0.38
C LEU A 73 -10.01 16.05 0.96
N ARG A 74 -11.12 16.45 1.60
CA ARG A 74 -11.55 15.91 2.88
C ARG A 74 -11.96 14.44 2.75
N VAL A 75 -12.78 14.14 1.75
CA VAL A 75 -13.17 12.76 1.41
C VAL A 75 -11.94 11.93 1.06
N TYR A 76 -11.05 12.46 0.23
CA TYR A 76 -9.83 11.74 -0.15
C TYR A 76 -8.89 11.47 1.03
N SER A 77 -8.75 12.41 1.96
CA SER A 77 -7.94 12.24 3.16
C SER A 77 -8.52 11.17 4.09
N ASP A 78 -9.83 11.04 4.15
CA ASP A 78 -10.52 10.01 4.95
C ASP A 78 -10.35 8.62 4.33
N GLU A 79 -10.47 8.54 2.99
CA GLU A 79 -10.18 7.32 2.22
C GLU A 79 -8.74 6.85 2.44
N MET A 80 -7.76 7.76 2.39
CA MET A 80 -6.35 7.42 2.66
C MET A 80 -6.12 6.90 4.10
N ARG A 81 -6.89 7.37 5.08
CA ARG A 81 -6.81 6.84 6.46
C ARG A 81 -7.40 5.44 6.54
N SER A 82 -8.54 5.22 5.87
CA SER A 82 -9.19 3.92 5.78
C SER A 82 -8.28 2.89 5.08
N GLN A 83 -7.68 3.25 3.95
CA GLN A 83 -6.69 2.46 3.21
C GLN A 83 -5.48 2.02 4.06
N ARG A 84 -4.96 2.90 4.94
CA ARG A 84 -3.86 2.54 5.84
C ARG A 84 -4.25 1.45 6.84
N ILE A 85 -5.50 1.46 7.30
CA ILE A 85 -6.03 0.44 8.21
C ILE A 85 -6.22 -0.87 7.43
N LEU A 86 -6.80 -0.81 6.23
CA LEU A 86 -6.99 -1.98 5.36
C LEU A 86 -5.66 -2.64 4.98
N HIS A 87 -4.61 -1.87 4.64
CA HIS A 87 -3.28 -2.43 4.37
C HIS A 87 -2.62 -3.07 5.61
N ALA A 88 -2.93 -2.58 6.81
CA ALA A 88 -2.51 -3.24 8.05
C ALA A 88 -3.25 -4.57 8.26
N GLU A 89 -4.54 -4.62 7.91
CA GLU A 89 -5.36 -5.84 7.94
C GLU A 89 -4.94 -6.86 6.87
N GLU A 90 -4.61 -6.43 5.65
CA GLU A 90 -4.10 -7.31 4.58
C GLU A 90 -2.78 -7.98 4.99
N ARG A 91 -1.87 -7.25 5.63
CA ARG A 91 -0.64 -7.83 6.18
C ARG A 91 -0.94 -8.84 7.27
N ALA A 92 -1.91 -8.59 8.14
CA ALA A 92 -2.33 -9.54 9.17
C ALA A 92 -2.99 -10.79 8.57
N ASN A 93 -3.80 -10.64 7.52
CA ASN A 93 -4.56 -11.73 6.93
C ASN A 93 -3.77 -12.58 5.92
N SER A 94 -2.56 -12.16 5.53
CA SER A 94 -1.61 -12.97 4.75
C SER A 94 -0.82 -14.00 5.58
N LEU A 95 -0.87 -13.91 6.92
CA LEU A 95 -0.17 -14.79 7.85
C LEU A 95 -0.70 -16.24 7.90
N PRO A 96 -2.03 -16.51 7.89
CA PRO A 96 -2.55 -17.86 8.12
C PRO A 96 -2.13 -18.84 7.02
N VAL A 97 -2.11 -18.40 5.76
CA VAL A 97 -1.81 -19.26 4.61
C VAL A 97 -0.33 -19.67 4.59
N ARG A 98 0.59 -18.75 4.97
CA ARG A 98 2.02 -19.09 5.14
C ARG A 98 2.28 -20.02 6.32
N MET A 99 1.43 -20.02 7.35
CA MET A 99 1.54 -20.93 8.51
C MET A 99 0.86 -22.29 8.29
N MET A 100 -0.15 -22.40 7.42
CA MET A 100 -0.81 -23.68 7.09
C MET A 100 0.08 -24.61 6.25
N ILE A 101 0.90 -24.07 5.34
CA ILE A 101 1.82 -24.88 4.51
C ILE A 101 2.81 -25.71 5.36
N PRO A 102 3.59 -25.13 6.30
CA PRO A 102 4.50 -25.91 7.14
C PRO A 102 3.75 -26.86 8.10
N LEU A 103 2.57 -26.48 8.58
CA LEU A 103 1.76 -27.34 9.43
C LEU A 103 1.23 -28.56 8.67
N GLY A 104 0.74 -28.37 7.43
CA GLY A 104 0.30 -29.44 6.55
C GLY A 104 1.43 -30.40 6.19
N LEU A 105 2.62 -29.87 5.86
CA LEU A 105 3.81 -30.67 5.57
C LEU A 105 4.31 -31.50 6.76
N CYS A 106 3.98 -31.12 7.99
CA CYS A 106 4.35 -31.86 9.21
C CYS A 106 3.27 -32.87 9.62
N VAL A 107 1.99 -32.55 9.45
CA VAL A 107 0.86 -33.45 9.78
C VAL A 107 0.69 -34.56 8.75
N PHE A 108 0.83 -34.24 7.45
CA PHE A 108 0.70 -35.21 6.36
C PHE A 108 1.60 -36.44 6.49
N PRO A 109 2.93 -36.34 6.76
CA PRO A 109 3.78 -37.51 6.94
C PRO A 109 3.44 -38.30 8.19
N VAL A 110 2.98 -37.65 9.26
CA VAL A 110 2.57 -38.34 10.51
C VAL A 110 1.33 -39.19 10.27
N VAL A 111 0.30 -38.65 9.62
CA VAL A 111 -0.92 -39.38 9.30
C VAL A 111 -0.64 -40.54 8.34
N LEU A 112 0.19 -40.33 7.33
CA LEU A 112 0.61 -41.37 6.40
C LEU A 112 1.38 -42.50 7.13
N MET A 113 2.27 -42.15 8.04
CA MET A 113 2.97 -43.11 8.91
C MET A 113 2.00 -43.95 9.73
N VAL A 114 1.04 -43.32 10.41
CA VAL A 114 0.05 -44.03 11.26
C VAL A 114 -0.81 -45.00 10.46
N ILE A 115 -1.17 -44.66 9.22
CA ILE A 115 -1.98 -45.52 8.35
C ILE A 115 -1.15 -46.64 7.71
N LEU A 116 0.07 -46.36 7.23
CA LEU A 116 0.93 -47.38 6.61
C LEU A 116 1.52 -48.38 7.62
N LEU A 117 1.78 -47.94 8.86
CA LEU A 117 2.41 -48.76 9.90
C LEU A 117 1.69 -50.11 10.15
N PRO A 118 0.36 -50.16 10.41
CA PRO A 118 -0.33 -51.44 10.60
C PRO A 118 -0.39 -52.27 9.32
N VAL A 119 -0.43 -51.63 8.14
CA VAL A 119 -0.44 -52.34 6.85
C VAL A 119 0.88 -53.08 6.63
N ILE A 120 2.01 -52.42 6.92
CA ILE A 120 3.34 -53.03 6.82
C ILE A 120 3.50 -54.16 7.83
N ILE A 121 3.07 -53.96 9.08
CA ILE A 121 3.15 -54.99 10.13
C ILE A 121 2.30 -56.21 9.76
N ARG A 122 1.08 -56.00 9.26
CA ARG A 122 0.17 -57.07 8.82
C ARG A 122 0.70 -57.82 7.60
N MET A 123 1.27 -57.13 6.61
CA MET A 123 1.90 -57.77 5.45
C MET A 123 3.10 -58.63 5.86
N ARG A 124 3.95 -58.13 6.77
CA ARG A 124 5.09 -58.91 7.27
C ARG A 124 4.65 -60.14 8.08
N GLY A 125 3.64 -60.02 8.93
CA GLY A 125 3.13 -61.14 9.72
C GLY A 125 2.32 -62.17 8.94
N ILE A 126 1.96 -61.89 7.68
CA ILE A 126 1.31 -62.86 6.77
C ILE A 126 2.35 -63.59 5.91
N PHE A 127 3.52 -62.99 5.68
CA PHE A 127 4.54 -63.51 4.76
C PHE A 127 5.72 -64.20 5.47
N PHE A 128 5.76 -64.19 6.81
CA PHE A 128 6.74 -64.89 7.66
C PHE A 128 6.02 -65.69 8.74
#